data_AF-A0A840WM18-F1
#
_entry.id   AF-A0A840WM18-F1
#
_cell.length_a   1.000
_cell.length_b   1.000
_cell.length_c   1.000
_cell.angle_alpha   90.00
_cell.angle_beta   90.00
_cell.angle_gamma   90.00
#
_symmetry.space_group_name_H-M   'P 1'
#
loop_
_entity.id
_entity.type
_entity.pdbx_description
1 polymer ?
#
loop_
_entity_poly.entity_id
_entity_poly.type
_entity_poly.pdbx_seq_one_letter_code
_entity_poly.pdbx_strand_id
1 'polypeptide(L)'
;MTKYPKADTCPPNRSKINLITSADHRVAPALVLSGWVRQHWGIENKLHHVRDVTYDEDRSQVRTGSAPQVMATLRNTAIGLLRAAGFDNIAQANRHMIRDEARPLRLLQT
;
A
#
# COMPACT_ATOMS: atom_id res chain seq x y z
N MET A 1 43.88 20.12 20.49
CA MET A 1 42.43 19.93 20.33
C MET A 1 42.19 19.32 18.95
N THR A 2 42.28 17.99 18.87
CA THR A 2 42.24 17.23 17.61
C THR A 2 40.78 16.93 17.26
N LYS A 3 40.30 17.45 16.12
CA LYS A 3 38.96 17.15 15.61
C LYS A 3 38.93 15.69 15.17
N TYR A 4 37.99 14.89 15.70
CA TYR A 4 37.65 13.59 15.12
C TYR A 4 37.00 13.80 13.74
N PRO A 5 37.37 13.05 12.69
CA PRO A 5 36.69 13.11 11.40
C PRO A 5 35.30 12.50 11.53
N LYS A 6 34.29 13.14 10.92
CA LYS A 6 32.96 12.54 10.74
C LYS A 6 33.13 11.33 9.81
N ALA A 7 32.67 10.16 10.25
CA ALA A 7 32.59 8.99 9.40
C ALA A 7 31.52 9.24 8.34
N ASP A 8 31.95 9.45 7.11
CA ASP A 8 31.06 9.61 5.97
C ASP A 8 30.47 8.24 5.60
N THR A 9 29.15 8.17 5.67
CA THR A 9 28.22 7.08 5.27
C THR A 9 28.06 5.89 6.21
N CYS A 10 26.79 5.68 6.62
CA CYS A 10 26.33 4.42 7.20
C CYS A 10 26.53 3.31 6.16
N PRO A 11 27.10 2.14 6.53
CA PRO A 11 27.22 1.02 5.60
C PRO A 11 25.84 0.67 5.04
N PRO A 12 25.75 0.23 3.76
CA PRO A 12 24.47 -0.11 3.17
C PRO A 12 23.76 -1.16 4.03
N ASN A 13 22.49 -0.91 4.33
CA ASN A 13 21.69 -1.81 5.15
C ASN A 13 21.49 -3.14 4.41
N ARG A 14 22.21 -4.18 4.84
CA ARG A 14 22.03 -5.53 4.29
C ARG A 14 20.94 -6.25 5.08
N SER A 15 19.76 -6.39 4.50
CA SER A 15 18.69 -7.26 5.00
C SER A 15 18.71 -8.60 4.26
N LYS A 16 18.51 -9.71 4.99
CA LYS A 16 18.28 -11.04 4.42
C LYS A 16 16.77 -11.31 4.43
N ILE A 17 16.23 -11.77 3.30
CA ILE A 17 14.82 -12.12 3.15
C ILE A 17 14.76 -13.57 2.66
N ASN A 18 13.99 -14.42 3.35
CA ASN A 18 13.75 -15.80 2.95
C ASN A 18 12.38 -15.88 2.26
N LEU A 19 12.31 -16.59 1.14
CA LEU A 19 11.07 -16.79 0.39
C LEU A 19 10.80 -18.27 0.18
N ILE A 20 9.52 -18.63 0.25
CA ILE A 20 9.01 -19.95 -0.12
C ILE A 20 8.06 -19.73 -1.29
N THR A 21 8.29 -20.44 -2.40
CA THR A 21 7.46 -20.37 -3.60
C THR A 21 7.28 -21.76 -4.18
N SER A 22 6.13 -22.00 -4.80
CA SER A 22 5.87 -23.19 -5.61
C SER A 22 6.43 -23.07 -7.04
N ALA A 23 6.94 -21.89 -7.43
CA ALA A 23 7.52 -21.68 -8.75
C ALA A 23 8.85 -22.44 -8.91
N ASP A 24 9.04 -23.10 -10.06
CA ASP A 24 10.29 -23.79 -10.36
C ASP A 24 11.47 -22.79 -10.51
N HIS A 25 12.65 -23.22 -10.06
CA HIS A 25 13.87 -22.40 -10.06
C HIS A 25 14.27 -21.88 -11.45
N ARG A 26 13.85 -22.54 -12.55
CA ARG A 26 14.12 -22.10 -13.93
C ARG A 26 13.19 -20.97 -14.38
N VAL A 27 11.96 -20.92 -13.86
CA VAL A 27 10.98 -19.85 -14.17
C VAL A 27 11.05 -18.69 -13.19
N ALA A 28 11.55 -18.91 -11.98
CA ALA A 28 11.75 -17.89 -10.97
C ALA A 28 13.24 -17.76 -10.56
N PRO A 29 14.13 -17.34 -11.47
CA PRO A 29 15.51 -17.03 -11.11
C PRO A 29 15.57 -15.87 -10.11
N ALA A 30 16.71 -15.70 -9.43
CA ALA A 30 16.87 -14.76 -8.31
C ALA A 30 16.40 -13.32 -8.62
N LEU A 31 16.63 -12.83 -9.85
CA LEU A 31 16.18 -11.50 -10.26
C LEU A 31 14.64 -11.40 -10.25
N VAL A 32 13.94 -12.40 -10.77
CA VAL A 32 12.47 -12.46 -10.81
C VAL A 32 11.91 -12.51 -9.39
N LEU A 33 12.44 -13.38 -8.53
CA LEU A 33 12.06 -13.46 -7.12
C LEU A 33 12.27 -12.12 -6.40
N SER A 34 13.40 -11.47 -6.62
CA SER A 34 13.68 -10.14 -6.03
C SER A 34 12.68 -9.09 -6.52
N GLY A 35 12.25 -9.16 -7.77
CA GLY A 35 11.22 -8.32 -8.34
C GLY A 35 9.86 -8.54 -7.66
N TRP A 36 9.44 -9.80 -7.50
CA TRP A 36 8.19 -10.14 -6.80
C TRP A 36 8.19 -9.65 -5.36
N VAL A 37 9.29 -9.84 -4.62
CA VAL A 37 9.44 -9.31 -3.26
C VAL A 37 9.21 -7.80 -3.26
N ARG A 38 9.92 -7.06 -4.11
CA ARG A 38 9.78 -5.60 -4.18
C ARG A 38 8.37 -5.15 -4.55
N GLN A 39 7.69 -5.87 -5.44
CA GLN A 39 6.30 -5.57 -5.78
C GLN A 39 5.35 -5.91 -4.62
N HIS A 40 5.63 -6.98 -3.86
CA HIS A 40 4.86 -7.34 -2.68
C HIS A 40 4.95 -6.27 -1.59
N TRP A 41 6.13 -5.68 -1.35
CA TRP A 41 6.27 -4.49 -0.50
C TRP A 41 5.43 -3.30 -0.97
N GLY A 42 5.09 -3.25 -2.26
CA GLY A 42 4.15 -2.28 -2.80
C GLY A 42 2.76 -2.35 -2.17
N ILE A 43 2.33 -3.50 -1.63
CA ILE A 43 1.04 -3.62 -0.91
C ILE A 43 1.06 -2.78 0.36
N GLU A 44 2.14 -2.85 1.14
CA GLU A 44 2.32 -2.04 2.35
C GLU A 44 2.23 -0.55 2.04
N ASN A 45 2.99 -0.10 1.03
CA ASN A 45 3.04 1.32 0.69
C ASN A 45 1.77 1.83 -0.02
N LYS A 46 1.12 1.03 -0.87
CA LYS A 46 0.02 1.52 -1.71
C LYS A 46 -1.36 1.25 -1.12
N LEU A 47 -1.49 0.21 -0.30
CA LEU A 47 -2.77 -0.19 0.30
C LEU A 47 -2.80 0.15 1.79
N HIS A 48 -1.88 -0.40 2.59
CA HIS A 48 -1.89 -0.22 4.05
C HIS A 48 -1.71 1.24 4.44
N HIS A 49 -0.65 1.90 3.95
CA HIS A 49 -0.42 3.31 4.25
C HIS A 49 -1.61 4.21 3.87
N VAL A 50 -2.25 3.98 2.72
CA VAL A 50 -3.44 4.75 2.31
C VAL A 50 -4.60 4.48 3.26
N ARG A 51 -4.80 3.23 3.68
CA ARG A 51 -5.88 2.87 4.60
C ARG A 51 -5.67 3.49 5.98
N ASP A 52 -4.46 3.40 6.51
CA ASP A 52 -4.10 3.87 7.84
C ASP A 52 -4.14 5.39 7.91
N VAL A 53 -3.56 6.08 6.90
CA VAL A 53 -3.39 7.54 6.93
C VAL A 53 -4.49 8.29 6.20
N THR A 54 -4.86 7.87 4.98
CA THR A 54 -5.88 8.60 4.18
C THR A 54 -7.30 8.28 4.64
N TYR A 55 -7.56 7.05 5.06
CA TYR A 55 -8.87 6.63 5.58
C TYR A 55 -8.93 6.56 7.12
N ASP A 56 -7.86 7.00 7.80
CA ASP A 56 -7.74 7.10 9.26
C ASP A 56 -8.15 5.80 9.97
N GLU A 57 -7.78 4.65 9.39
CA GLU A 57 -8.18 3.34 9.90
C GLU A 57 -7.64 3.10 11.32
N ASP A 58 -6.38 3.47 11.58
CA ASP A 58 -5.73 3.30 12.89
C ASP A 58 -6.48 4.01 14.03
N ARG A 59 -7.14 5.14 13.71
CA ARG A 59 -7.90 5.92 14.69
C ARG A 59 -9.34 5.42 14.87
N SER A 60 -9.82 4.55 13.98
CA SER A 60 -11.20 4.05 14.00
C SER A 60 -11.53 3.32 15.30
N GLN A 61 -12.57 3.81 15.99
CA GLN A 61 -13.09 3.23 17.25
C GLN A 61 -14.20 2.19 17.01
N VAL A 62 -14.49 1.85 15.76
CA VAL A 62 -15.46 0.80 15.41
C VAL A 62 -14.91 -0.56 15.85
N ARG A 63 -15.53 -1.19 16.85
CA ARG A 63 -15.07 -2.47 17.45
C ARG A 63 -16.15 -3.54 17.62
N THR A 64 -17.39 -3.25 17.25
CA THR A 64 -18.53 -4.14 17.54
C THR A 64 -18.85 -5.07 16.38
N GLY A 65 -18.99 -6.37 16.68
CA GLY A 65 -19.41 -7.39 15.71
C GLY A 65 -18.54 -7.39 14.45
N SER A 66 -19.17 -7.52 13.28
CA SER A 66 -18.48 -7.53 11.97
C SER A 66 -18.11 -6.13 11.45
N ALA A 67 -18.41 -5.06 12.18
CA ALA A 67 -18.22 -3.70 11.69
C ALA A 67 -16.75 -3.37 11.30
N PRO A 68 -15.70 -3.82 12.02
CA PRO A 68 -14.31 -3.61 11.58
C PRO A 68 -14.02 -4.23 10.21
N GLN A 69 -14.51 -5.46 9.97
CA GLN A 69 -14.32 -6.17 8.71
C GLN A 69 -15.11 -5.52 7.56
N VAL A 70 -16.32 -5.05 7.84
CA VAL A 70 -17.13 -4.30 6.87
C VAL A 70 -16.42 -3.02 6.47
N MET A 71 -15.91 -2.24 7.44
CA MET A 71 -15.17 -1.00 7.16
C MET A 71 -13.89 -1.26 6.36
N ALA A 72 -13.12 -2.29 6.71
CA ALA A 72 -11.94 -2.69 5.94
C ALA A 72 -12.31 -3.04 4.49
N THR A 73 -13.40 -3.78 4.29
CA THR A 73 -13.91 -4.12 2.95
C THR A 73 -14.30 -2.86 2.17
N LEU A 74 -15.07 -1.95 2.76
CA LEU A 74 -15.50 -0.71 2.09
C LEU A 74 -14.31 0.16 1.68
N ARG A 75 -13.32 0.34 2.56
CA ARG A 75 -12.10 1.09 2.25
C ARG A 75 -11.31 0.43 1.12
N ASN A 76 -11.18 -0.89 1.14
CA ASN A 76 -10.51 -1.63 0.08
C ASN A 76 -11.21 -1.50 -1.26
N THR A 77 -12.54 -1.60 -1.27
CA THR A 77 -13.34 -1.39 -2.47
C THR A 77 -13.15 0.02 -3.01
N ALA A 78 -13.23 1.05 -2.15
CA ALA A 78 -13.01 2.43 -2.58
C ALA A 78 -11.61 2.64 -3.18
N ILE A 79 -10.56 2.13 -2.52
CA ILE A 79 -9.19 2.20 -3.04
C ILE A 79 -9.09 1.48 -4.39
N GLY A 80 -9.66 0.28 -4.50
CA GLY A 80 -9.66 -0.53 -5.72
C GLY A 80 -10.32 0.18 -6.90
N LEU A 81 -11.52 0.74 -6.68
CA LEU A 81 -12.26 1.48 -7.71
C LEU A 81 -11.51 2.72 -8.18
N LEU A 82 -10.93 3.49 -7.26
CA LEU A 82 -10.15 4.67 -7.62
C LEU A 82 -8.89 4.31 -8.43
N ARG A 83 -8.22 3.20 -8.07
CA ARG A 83 -7.07 2.70 -8.83
C ARG A 83 -7.48 2.19 -10.21
N ALA A 84 -8.60 1.47 -10.31
CA ALA A 84 -9.16 1.00 -11.58
C ALA A 84 -9.54 2.17 -12.50
N ALA A 85 -10.00 3.29 -11.93
CA ALA A 85 -10.27 4.53 -12.63
C ALA A 85 -8.99 5.36 -12.97
N GLY A 86 -7.79 4.83 -12.67
CA GLY A 86 -6.52 5.45 -13.03
C GLY A 86 -5.98 6.49 -12.05
N PHE A 87 -6.53 6.60 -10.84
CA PHE A 87 -6.04 7.56 -9.84
C PHE A 87 -4.83 7.01 -9.07
N ASP A 88 -3.69 7.70 -9.18
CA ASP A 88 -2.49 7.33 -8.43
C ASP A 88 -2.45 7.90 -7.00
N ASN A 89 -3.01 9.09 -6.81
CA ASN A 89 -3.09 9.77 -5.52
C ASN A 89 -4.52 9.68 -4.97
N ILE A 90 -4.73 8.76 -4.02
CA ILE A 90 -6.04 8.48 -3.45
C ILE A 90 -6.61 9.67 -2.67
N ALA A 91 -5.78 10.41 -1.94
CA ALA A 91 -6.24 11.59 -1.21
C ALA A 91 -6.74 12.69 -2.15
N GLN A 92 -6.06 12.90 -3.29
CA GLN A 92 -6.53 13.81 -4.33
C GLN A 92 -7.81 13.32 -4.99
N ALA A 93 -7.89 12.02 -5.28
CA ALA A 93 -9.08 11.41 -5.86
C ALA A 93 -10.29 11.57 -4.93
N ASN A 94 -10.15 11.32 -3.63
CA ASN A 94 -11.22 11.55 -2.64
C ASN A 94 -11.72 13.01 -2.67
N ARG A 95 -10.80 13.99 -2.73
CA ARG A 95 -11.16 15.42 -2.87
C ARG A 95 -11.82 15.75 -4.21
N HIS A 96 -11.52 15.01 -5.28
CA HIS A 96 -12.17 15.16 -6.57
C HIS A 96 -13.58 14.55 -6.56
N MET A 97 -13.76 13.39 -5.92
CA MET A 97 -15.03 12.66 -5.83
C MET A 97 -16.04 13.39 -4.94
N ILE A 98 -15.62 13.94 -3.80
CA ILE A 98 -16.54 14.63 -2.86
C ILE A 98 -17.19 15.89 -3.44
N ARG A 99 -16.66 16.44 -4.55
CA ARG A 99 -17.20 17.64 -5.21
C ARG A 99 -18.45 17.36 -6.05
N ASP A 100 -18.75 16.10 -6.32
CA ASP A 100 -19.86 15.68 -7.17
C ASP A 100 -20.22 14.22 -6.85
N GLU A 101 -21.35 14.03 -6.17
CA GLU A 101 -21.84 12.73 -5.70
C GLU A 101 -22.11 11.73 -6.82
N ALA A 102 -22.33 12.19 -8.06
CA ALA A 102 -22.55 11.28 -9.19
C ALA A 102 -21.26 10.54 -9.57
N ARG A 103 -20.08 11.10 -9.28
CA ARG A 103 -18.78 10.51 -9.64
C ARG A 103 -18.51 9.18 -8.94
N PRO A 104 -18.58 9.07 -7.59
CA PRO A 104 -18.38 7.79 -6.93
C PRO A 104 -19.46 6.77 -7.31
N LEU A 105 -20.71 7.19 -7.56
CA LEU A 105 -21.78 6.28 -7.99
C LEU A 105 -21.51 5.66 -9.36
N ARG A 106 -20.98 6.44 -10.31
CA ARG A 106 -20.57 5.90 -11.62
C ARG A 106 -19.49 4.84 -11.50
N LEU A 107 -18.56 4.97 -10.55
CA LEU A 107 -17.53 3.95 -10.32
C LEU A 107 -18.08 2.64 -9.76
N LEU A 108 -19.26 2.65 -9.13
CA LEU A 108 -19.91 1.42 -8.66
C LEU A 108 -20.70 0.70 -9.76
N GLN A 109 -20.91 1.36 -10.90
CA GLN A 109 -21.70 0.85 -12.03
C GLN A 109 -20.85 0.26 -13.16
N THR A 110 -19.53 0.34 -13.05
CA THR A 110 -18.55 -0.25 -13.99
C THR A 110 -18.27 -1.71 -13.64
#